data_AF-A0A0F8Z3M0-F1
#
_entry.id   AF-A0A0F8Z3M0-F1
#
_cell.length_a   1.000
_cell.length_b   1.000
_cell.length_c   1.000
_cell.angle_alpha   90.00
_cell.angle_beta   90.00
_cell.angle_gamma   90.00
#
_symmetry.space_group_name_H-M   'P 1'
#
loop_
_entity.id
_entity.type
_entity.pdbx_description
1 polymer ?
#
loop_
_entity_poly.entity_id
_entity_poly.type
_entity_poly.pdbx_seq_one_letter_code
_entity_poly.pdbx_strand_id
1 'polypeptide(L)' 'MIKSLFKKVLNSVPRPLLIRMSYVARPFIAFALKGKRYQDPIDGKRFSKFLPYGYGKQRDNVLSPST' A
#
# COMPACT_ATOMS: atom_id res chain seq x y z
N MET A 1 -11.54 16.37 -6.57
CA MET A 1 -10.41 17.32 -6.48
C MET A 1 -9.09 16.66 -6.07
N ILE A 2 -9.03 15.86 -5.00
CA ILE A 2 -7.78 15.19 -4.55
C ILE A 2 -7.14 14.26 -5.60
N LYS A 3 -7.95 13.51 -6.38
CA LYS A 3 -7.43 12.60 -7.42
C LYS A 3 -6.63 13.31 -8.53
N SER A 4 -6.98 14.55 -8.90
CA SER A 4 -6.25 15.27 -9.95
C SER A 4 -4.92 15.81 -9.44
N LEU A 5 -4.86 16.25 -8.19
CA LEU A 5 -3.62 16.71 -7.55
C LEU A 5 -2.64 15.54 -7.39
N PHE A 6 -3.14 14.39 -6.91
CA PHE A 6 -2.34 13.18 -6.74
C PHE A 6 -1.78 12.69 -8.09
N LYS A 7 -2.60 12.71 -9.15
CA LYS A 7 -2.17 12.36 -10.50
C LYS A 7 -1.14 13.33 -11.07
N LYS A 8 -1.26 14.64 -10.80
CA LYS A 8 -0.26 15.65 -11.21
C LYS A 8 1.08 15.39 -10.53
N VAL A 9 1.09 15.19 -9.22
CA VAL A 9 2.32 14.85 -8.48
C VAL A 9 2.94 13.55 -9.00
N LEU A 10 2.13 12.51 -9.22
CA LEU A 10 2.61 11.21 -9.72
C LEU A 10 3.19 11.28 -11.13
N ASN A 11 2.67 12.18 -11.98
CA ASN A 11 3.16 12.40 -13.34
C ASN A 11 4.36 13.37 -13.39
N SER A 12 4.54 14.23 -12.39
CA SER A 12 5.65 15.17 -12.31
C SER A 12 6.90 14.56 -11.66
N VAL A 13 6.74 13.60 -10.75
CA VAL A 13 7.87 12.96 -10.06
C VAL A 13 8.37 11.75 -10.87
N PRO A 14 9.68 11.64 -11.15
CA PRO A 14 10.25 10.47 -11.82
C PRO A 14 9.94 9.17 -11.06
N ARG A 15 9.54 8.12 -11.79
CA ARG A 15 9.24 6.79 -11.22
C ARG A 15 10.32 6.27 -10.24
N PRO A 16 11.63 6.41 -10.50
CA PRO A 16 12.67 5.93 -9.57
C PRO A 16 12.59 6.58 -8.18
N LEU A 17 12.24 7.86 -8.11
CA LEU A 17 12.07 8.58 -6.84
C LEU A 17 10.84 8.08 -6.08
N LEU A 18 9.72 7.90 -6.78
CA LEU A 18 8.49 7.35 -6.20
C LEU A 18 8.72 5.95 -5.62
N ILE A 19 9.49 5.10 -6.31
CA ILE A 19 9.84 3.76 -5.85
C ILE A 19 10.77 3.83 -4.62
N ARG A 20 11.75 4.73 -4.60
CA ARG A 20 12.63 4.90 -3.44
C ARG A 20 11.87 5.36 -2.19
N MET A 21 10.93 6.29 -2.36
CA MET A 21 10.06 6.75 -1.27
C MET A 21 9.11 5.64 -0.79
N SER A 22 8.67 4.75 -1.67
CA SER A 22 7.80 3.64 -1.27
C SER A 22 8.50 2.65 -0.34
N TYR A 23 9.79 2.39 -0.53
CA TYR A 23 10.56 1.55 0.40
C TYR A 23 10.60 2.11 1.82
N VAL A 24 10.68 3.43 1.96
CA VAL A 24 10.65 4.10 3.27
C VAL A 24 9.25 4.09 3.85
N ALA A 25 8.21 4.33 3.05
CA ALA A 25 6.82 4.35 3.52
C ALA A 25 6.27 2.96 3.89
N ARG A 26 6.72 1.90 3.22
CA ARG A 26 6.31 0.50 3.46
C ARG A 26 6.30 0.07 4.93
N PRO A 27 7.42 0.17 5.69
CA PRO A 27 7.44 -0.23 7.09
C PRO A 27 6.48 0.58 7.97
N PHE A 28 6.27 1.86 7.69
CA PHE A 28 5.29 2.67 8.43
C PHE A 28 3.85 2.21 8.17
N ILE A 29 3.52 1.90 6.92
CA ILE A 29 2.20 1.38 6.55
C ILE A 29 1.97 0.00 7.17
N ALA A 30 2.97 -0.88 7.10
CA ALA A 30 2.91 -2.20 7.72
C ALA A 30 2.75 -2.10 9.26
N PHE A 31 3.43 -1.14 9.89
CA PHE A 31 3.29 -0.88 11.32
C PHE A 31 1.90 -0.32 11.66
N ALA A 32 1.42 0.67 10.91
CA ALA A 32 0.11 1.29 11.12
C ALA A 32 -1.05 0.29 10.93
N LEU A 33 -0.92 -0.65 10.00
CA LEU A 33 -1.92 -1.69 9.72
C LEU A 33 -1.69 -2.98 10.52
N LYS A 34 -0.72 -3.01 11.44
CA LYS A 34 -0.46 -4.18 12.28
C LYS A 34 -1.68 -4.50 13.13
N GLY A 35 -2.04 -5.78 13.23
CA GLY A 35 -3.22 -6.23 13.97
C GLY A 35 -3.24 -7.74 14.13
N LYS A 36 -4.39 -8.32 14.47
CA LYS A 36 -4.54 -9.77 14.73
C LYS A 36 -5.59 -10.45 13.85
N ARG A 37 -6.24 -9.73 12.92
CA ARG A 37 -7.42 -10.22 12.18
C ARG A 37 -7.06 -11.02 10.93
N TYR A 38 -6.09 -10.52 10.16
CA TYR A 38 -5.65 -11.15 8.91
C TYR A 38 -4.20 -11.60 9.05
N GLN A 39 -3.94 -12.85 8.68
CA GLN A 39 -2.62 -13.46 8.72
C GLN A 39 -2.09 -13.53 7.29
N ASP A 40 -0.95 -12.92 7.03
CA ASP A 40 -0.24 -13.11 5.77
C ASP A 40 0.31 -14.55 5.72
N PRO A 41 -0.09 -15.38 4.74
CA PRO A 41 0.39 -16.76 4.62
C PRO A 41 1.84 -16.85 4.12
N ILE A 42 2.39 -15.79 3.54
CA ILE A 42 3.76 -15.77 2.99
C ILE A 42 4.75 -15.50 4.11
N ASP A 43 4.49 -14.46 4.92
CA ASP A 43 5.44 -13.96 5.92
C ASP A 43 5.10 -14.35 7.37
N GLY A 44 3.91 -14.90 7.64
CA GLY A 44 3.48 -15.15 9.01
C GLY A 44 3.20 -13.87 9.84
N LYS A 45 3.14 -12.69 9.22
CA LYS A 45 2.77 -11.42 9.87
C LYS A 45 1.25 -11.20 9.95
N ARG A 46 0.81 -10.63 11.08
CA ARG A 46 -0.61 -10.34 11.34
C ARG A 46 -0.94 -8.86 11.17
N PHE A 47 -2.03 -8.59 10.45
CA PHE A 47 -2.55 -7.25 10.13
C PHE A 47 -4.01 -7.11 10.57
N SER A 48 -4.44 -5.87 10.78
CA SER A 48 -5.83 -5.54 11.09
C SER A 48 -6.70 -5.52 9.83
N LYS A 49 -6.11 -5.12 8.70
CA LYS A 49 -6.75 -5.00 7.39
C LYS A 49 -5.72 -5.18 6.28
N PHE A 50 -6.13 -5.76 5.15
CA PHE A 50 -5.33 -5.81 3.94
C PHE A 50 -5.70 -4.65 3.01
N LEU A 51 -4.73 -4.18 2.23
CA LEU A 51 -4.93 -3.10 1.30
C LEU A 51 -5.79 -3.57 0.11
N PRO A 52 -6.73 -2.74 -0.37
CA PRO A 52 -7.50 -3.07 -1.55
C PRO A 52 -6.65 -2.91 -2.82
N TYR A 53 -6.81 -3.80 -3.80
CA TYR A 53 -6.03 -3.79 -5.05
C TYR A 53 -6.93 -3.86 -6.30
N GLY A 54 -6.52 -3.16 -7.37
CA GLY A 54 -7.18 -3.19 -8.67
C GLY A 54 -7.43 -1.80 -9.25
N TYR A 55 -7.15 -1.61 -10.55
CA TYR A 55 -7.36 -0.34 -11.27
C TYR A 55 -8.80 -0.15 -11.77
N GLY A 56 -9.55 -1.25 -11.97
CA GLY A 56 -10.95 -1.23 -12.40
C GLY A 56 -11.88 -1.69 -11.28
N LYS A 57 -12.01 -3.00 -11.11
CA LYS A 57 -12.74 -3.61 -9.99
C LYS A 57 -11.81 -3.74 -8.78
N GLN A 58 -11.85 -2.76 -7.89
CA GLN A 58 -11.08 -2.77 -6.66
C GLN A 58 -11.57 -3.93 -5.77
N ARG A 59 -10.66 -4.83 -5.41
CA ARG A 59 -10.93 -5.94 -4.51
C ARG A 59 -10.42 -5.58 -3.12
N ASP A 60 -11.32 -5.58 -2.15
CA ASP A 60 -10.98 -5.29 -0.77
C ASP A 60 -10.18 -6.42 -0.14
N ASN A 61 -9.25 -6.07 0.74
CA ASN A 61 -8.46 -6.99 1.56
C ASN A 61 -7.64 -8.04 0.79
N VAL A 62 -7.00 -7.66 -0.33
CA VAL A 62 -6.20 -8.61 -1.14
C VAL A 62 -4.70 -8.41 -0.99
N LEU A 63 -4.25 -7.17 -0.84
CA LEU A 63 -2.82 -6.85 -0.82
C LEU A 63 -2.30 -6.78 0.61
N SER A 64 -1.29 -7.59 0.93
CA SER A 64 -0.63 -7.55 2.23
C SER A 64 0.05 -6.19 2.45
N PRO A 65 -0.08 -5.55 3.63
CA PRO A 65 0.64 -4.34 3.98
C PRO A 65 2.17 -4.49 4.00
N SER A 66 2.69 -5.72 3.97
CA SER A 66 4.13 -6.00 3.94
C SER A 66 4.72 -6.09 2.53
N THR A 67 3.90 -6.00 1.49
CA THR A 67 4.34 -6.12 0.08
C THR A 67 4.86 -4.81 -0.49
#